data_AF-A0A8J2KMA8-F1
#
_entry.id   AF-A0A8J2KMA8-F1
#
_cell.length_a   1.000
_cell.length_b   1.000
_cell.length_c   1.000
_cell.angle_alpha   90.00
_cell.angle_beta   90.00
_cell.angle_gamma   90.00
#
_symmetry.space_group_name_H-M   'P 1'
#
loop_
_entity.id
_entity.type
_entity.pdbx_description
1 polymer ?
#
loop_
_entity_poly.entity_id
_entity_poly.type
_entity_poly.pdbx_seq_one_letter_code
_entity_poly.pdbx_strand_id
1 'polypeptide(L)'
;WHLTDSNSFPFYSKRLPQVTRYGIFNPNQVYTPNDVLDLIEYGTQRGIKIIPELDAPSHAGNGWQWGPLEGLGDLAVCVNAQPYKTYCIQPPCGQLNPLNNNTYFVLGELFKDFLDVFDRDVFHMGGDEISERCWLSYPPILEWLAINGPNNNTLMDLWGEYQDRALAKLKEANNGEPITPIVWTSAMTDHARKFLNPKEYIIHVWSSSNDSIIKDILNEEYKVIFSNNDTMYLDHGFGAWRGTQNKATLKSWQDIYGTDILGFAKKSMSPDKIRKMLNNGQILGGEATLWSEKTDIQTMEMKLWPRGSALAERLWSNPEKSRTRFAYPRLINHRERMVQRGIRADTLLPESCYHTWGFCDDPETISPKKTCKTPHIGFVH
;
A
#
# COMPACT_ATOMS: atom_id res chain seq x y z
N TRP A 1 -6.08 4.66 -0.66
CA TRP A 1 -5.64 5.92 -0.04
C TRP A 1 -5.34 5.61 1.42
N HIS A 2 -4.06 5.46 1.73
CA HIS A 2 -3.54 5.35 3.09
C HIS A 2 -3.71 6.69 3.80
N LEU A 3 -4.78 6.82 4.60
CA LEU A 3 -5.22 8.11 5.16
C LEU A 3 -4.59 8.44 6.51
N THR A 4 -4.20 7.43 7.28
CA THR A 4 -3.78 7.57 8.67
C THR A 4 -2.61 6.63 8.98
N ASP A 5 -1.63 7.11 9.73
CA ASP A 5 -0.50 6.33 10.24
C ASP A 5 -0.14 6.84 11.65
N SER A 6 0.81 6.20 12.32
CA SER A 6 1.43 6.60 13.57
C SER A 6 1.86 8.07 13.60
N ASN A 7 2.31 8.59 12.46
CA ASN A 7 2.75 9.97 12.31
C ASN A 7 1.59 10.98 12.45
N SER A 8 0.41 10.71 11.87
CA SER A 8 -0.71 11.64 11.88
C SER A 8 -2.07 11.01 11.54
N PHE A 9 -3.14 11.63 12.04
CA PHE A 9 -4.54 11.34 11.69
C PHE A 9 -5.20 12.56 11.03
N PRO A 10 -5.05 12.76 9.70
CA PRO A 10 -5.56 13.93 8.98
C PRO A 10 -7.03 13.83 8.55
N PHE A 11 -7.66 12.66 8.63
CA PHE A 11 -9.09 12.51 8.33
C PHE A 11 -9.94 13.17 9.42
N TYR A 12 -10.87 14.05 9.04
CA TYR A 12 -11.77 14.69 9.99
C TYR A 12 -12.86 13.71 10.44
N SER A 13 -12.80 13.31 11.72
CA SER A 13 -13.88 12.56 12.34
C SER A 13 -14.87 13.51 12.99
N LYS A 14 -16.12 13.47 12.54
CA LYS A 14 -17.23 14.21 13.15
C LYS A 14 -17.65 13.57 14.46
N ARG A 15 -17.59 12.24 14.55
CA ARG A 15 -18.01 11.47 15.74
C ARG A 15 -16.98 11.51 16.85
N LEU A 16 -15.70 11.58 16.48
CA LEU A 16 -14.57 11.57 17.41
C LEU A 16 -13.59 12.72 17.10
N PRO A 17 -13.98 14.00 17.29
CA PRO A 17 -13.11 15.13 16.98
C PRO A 17 -11.74 15.10 17.67
N GLN A 18 -11.63 14.37 18.79
CA GLN A 18 -10.39 14.14 19.53
C GLN A 18 -9.34 13.44 18.66
N VAL A 19 -9.70 12.41 17.88
CA VAL A 19 -8.72 11.67 17.06
C VAL A 19 -8.00 12.60 16.09
N THR A 20 -8.77 13.48 15.43
CA THR A 20 -8.26 14.46 14.49
C THR A 20 -7.47 15.54 15.23
N ARG A 21 -8.03 16.10 16.32
CA ARG A 21 -7.39 17.18 17.09
C ARG A 21 -6.01 16.79 17.63
N TYR A 22 -5.84 15.54 18.06
CA TYR A 22 -4.60 15.03 18.63
C TYR A 22 -3.67 14.38 17.59
N GLY A 23 -4.14 14.18 16.36
CA GLY A 23 -3.41 13.49 15.29
C GLY A 23 -2.95 14.37 14.13
N ILE A 24 -3.46 15.59 13.96
CA ILE A 24 -3.06 16.47 12.85
C ILE A 24 -1.73 17.17 13.12
N PHE A 25 -0.92 17.38 12.07
CA PHE A 25 0.29 18.19 12.18
C PHE A 25 -0.03 19.68 12.35
N ASN A 26 -1.05 20.19 11.64
CA ASN A 26 -1.54 21.54 11.79
C ASN A 26 -3.02 21.65 11.35
N PRO A 27 -3.75 22.72 11.77
CA PRO A 27 -5.17 22.88 11.48
C PRO A 27 -5.56 22.96 9.98
N ASN A 28 -4.61 23.26 9.10
CA ASN A 28 -4.83 23.34 7.64
C ASN A 28 -4.46 22.04 6.91
N GLN A 29 -3.97 21.01 7.62
CA GLN A 29 -3.63 19.70 7.08
C GLN A 29 -4.64 18.66 7.54
N VAL A 30 -5.89 18.90 7.17
CA VAL A 30 -7.05 18.06 7.51
C VAL A 30 -7.86 17.82 6.24
N TYR A 31 -8.30 16.59 6.03
CA TYR A 31 -9.26 16.24 4.99
C TYR A 31 -10.66 16.24 5.59
N THR A 32 -11.45 17.25 5.25
CA THR A 32 -12.85 17.33 5.66
C THR A 32 -13.72 16.37 4.84
N PRO A 33 -14.94 16.04 5.28
CA PRO A 33 -15.85 15.22 4.49
C PRO A 33 -16.10 15.78 3.09
N ASN A 34 -16.16 17.11 2.93
CA ASN A 34 -16.32 17.76 1.63
C ASN A 34 -15.08 17.58 0.75
N ASP A 35 -13.87 17.72 1.29
CA ASP A 35 -12.63 17.49 0.52
C ASP A 35 -12.58 16.05 -0.02
N VAL A 36 -13.02 15.09 0.79
CA VAL A 36 -13.07 13.68 0.41
C VAL A 36 -14.14 13.43 -0.66
N LEU A 37 -15.35 13.96 -0.48
CA LEU A 37 -16.43 13.85 -1.48
C LEU A 37 -16.05 14.50 -2.81
N ASP A 38 -15.40 15.67 -2.78
CA ASP A 38 -14.90 16.36 -3.97
C ASP A 38 -13.84 15.51 -4.70
N LEU A 39 -12.93 14.85 -3.95
CA LEU A 39 -11.94 13.95 -4.53
C LEU A 39 -12.60 12.69 -5.15
N ILE A 40 -13.57 12.11 -4.47
CA ILE A 40 -14.31 10.94 -4.96
C ILE A 40 -15.09 11.28 -6.23
N GLU A 41 -15.76 12.42 -6.28
CA GLU A 41 -16.45 12.89 -7.47
C GLU A 41 -15.46 13.13 -8.63
N TYR A 42 -14.33 13.77 -8.34
CA TYR A 42 -13.27 13.98 -9.33
C TYR A 42 -12.74 12.65 -9.90
N GLY A 43 -12.57 11.64 -9.05
CA GLY A 43 -12.17 10.28 -9.42
C GLY A 43 -13.25 9.56 -10.24
N THR A 44 -14.50 9.59 -9.78
CA THR A 44 -15.65 8.94 -10.40
C THR A 44 -15.86 9.41 -11.84
N GLN A 45 -15.78 10.72 -12.10
CA GLN A 45 -15.85 11.29 -13.45
C GLN A 45 -14.77 10.77 -14.40
N ARG A 46 -13.71 10.16 -13.87
CA ARG A 46 -12.56 9.60 -14.62
C ARG A 46 -12.50 8.08 -14.54
N GLY A 47 -13.50 7.42 -13.95
CA GLY A 47 -13.50 5.97 -13.72
C GLY A 47 -12.43 5.51 -12.73
N ILE A 48 -12.04 6.38 -11.79
CA ILE A 48 -11.06 6.10 -10.73
C ILE A 48 -11.81 5.91 -9.42
N LYS A 49 -11.67 4.72 -8.83
CA LYS A 49 -12.20 4.41 -7.50
C LYS A 49 -11.20 4.80 -6.41
N ILE A 50 -11.67 5.44 -5.35
CA ILE A 50 -10.87 5.77 -4.18
C ILE A 50 -11.22 4.77 -3.06
N ILE A 51 -10.31 3.84 -2.77
CA ILE A 51 -10.47 2.88 -1.65
C ILE A 51 -9.79 3.46 -0.41
N PRO A 52 -10.48 3.70 0.71
CA PRO A 52 -9.85 4.18 1.93
C PRO A 52 -9.07 3.07 2.65
N GLU A 53 -8.07 3.49 3.41
CA GLU A 53 -7.37 2.64 4.36
C GLU A 53 -7.28 3.33 5.73
N LEU A 54 -7.70 2.58 6.76
CA LEU A 54 -7.39 2.84 8.17
C LEU A 54 -6.54 1.67 8.63
N ASP A 55 -5.23 1.86 8.68
CA ASP A 55 -4.30 0.80 9.07
C ASP A 55 -4.34 0.58 10.59
N ALA A 56 -4.55 -0.68 10.97
CA ALA A 56 -4.66 -1.12 12.34
C ALA A 56 -4.39 -2.65 12.47
N PRO A 57 -3.94 -3.16 13.63
CA PRO A 57 -3.70 -2.44 14.87
C PRO A 57 -2.33 -1.75 14.96
N SER A 58 -1.42 -1.95 14.01
CA SER A 58 -0.17 -1.20 13.95
C SER A 58 -0.43 0.20 13.39
N HIS A 59 0.63 1.00 13.21
CA HIS A 59 0.53 2.33 12.59
C HIS A 59 -0.54 3.23 13.27
N ALA A 60 -0.75 3.05 14.57
CA ALA A 60 -1.77 3.74 15.36
C ALA A 60 -1.12 4.50 16.53
N GLY A 61 -0.66 5.71 16.23
CA GLY A 61 0.14 6.55 17.11
C GLY A 61 -0.55 7.88 17.42
N ASN A 62 -0.04 8.98 16.87
CA ASN A 62 -0.59 10.31 17.08
C ASN A 62 -2.07 10.37 16.65
N GLY A 63 -2.94 10.78 17.57
CA GLY A 63 -4.39 10.75 17.42
C GLY A 63 -5.07 9.72 18.32
N TRP A 64 -4.33 8.79 18.92
CA TRP A 64 -4.91 7.75 19.78
C TRP A 64 -4.64 7.93 21.28
N GLN A 65 -3.80 8.91 21.65
CA GLN A 65 -3.38 9.17 23.04
C GLN A 65 -4.43 9.88 23.92
N TRP A 66 -5.60 10.24 23.38
CA TRP A 66 -6.62 11.00 24.10
C TRP A 66 -7.53 10.14 24.99
N GLY A 67 -7.58 8.82 24.75
CA GLY A 67 -8.47 7.89 25.45
C GLY A 67 -8.46 7.99 26.97
N PRO A 68 -7.28 7.99 27.63
CA PRO A 68 -7.21 8.11 29.09
C PRO A 68 -7.79 9.42 29.64
N LEU A 69 -7.67 10.53 28.89
CA LEU A 69 -8.19 11.83 29.31
C LEU A 69 -9.72 11.88 29.30
N GLU A 70 -10.35 11.04 28.49
CA GLU A 70 -11.82 10.92 28.37
C GLU A 70 -12.37 9.70 29.14
N GLY A 71 -11.55 9.06 29.98
CA GLY A 71 -11.98 7.89 30.77
C GLY A 71 -12.20 6.61 29.97
N LEU A 72 -11.68 6.54 28.74
CA LEU A 72 -11.78 5.35 27.86
C LEU A 72 -10.61 4.37 28.06
N GLY A 73 -9.65 4.68 28.92
CA GLY A 73 -8.41 3.92 29.08
C GLY A 73 -7.47 4.05 27.89
N ASP A 74 -6.41 3.26 27.87
CA ASP A 74 -5.41 3.28 26.79
C ASP A 74 -5.99 2.66 25.52
N LEU A 75 -6.35 3.50 24.53
CA LEU A 75 -6.83 3.07 23.22
C LEU A 75 -5.69 2.51 22.34
N ALA A 76 -4.50 3.07 22.51
CA ALA A 76 -3.26 2.62 21.90
C ALA A 76 -2.14 2.55 22.94
N VAL A 77 -1.18 1.66 22.72
CA VAL A 77 -0.02 1.42 23.57
C VAL A 77 1.26 1.73 22.80
N CYS A 78 2.35 1.97 23.54
CA CYS A 78 3.67 2.33 22.99
C CYS A 78 3.68 3.61 22.13
N VAL A 79 2.66 4.45 22.23
CA VAL A 79 2.57 5.71 21.48
C VAL A 79 3.80 6.56 21.81
N ASN A 80 4.58 6.90 20.78
CA ASN A 80 5.83 7.65 20.90
C ASN A 80 6.92 7.00 21.78
N ALA A 81 6.86 5.68 22.02
CA ALA A 81 7.82 4.96 22.87
C ALA A 81 9.27 5.07 22.38
N GLN A 82 10.21 5.15 23.34
CA GLN A 82 11.66 5.19 23.09
C GLN A 82 12.42 4.16 23.94
N PRO A 83 13.55 3.60 23.44
CA PRO A 83 14.07 3.77 22.09
C PRO A 83 13.17 3.06 21.05
N TYR A 84 12.76 3.77 20.00
CA TYR A 84 11.71 3.29 19.08
C TYR A 84 12.02 1.90 18.49
N LYS A 85 13.31 1.61 18.20
CA LYS A 85 13.77 0.34 17.61
C LYS A 85 13.43 -0.90 18.45
N THR A 86 13.12 -0.72 19.72
CA THR A 86 12.65 -1.81 20.59
C THR A 86 11.20 -2.16 20.31
N TYR A 87 10.38 -1.17 19.96
CA TYR A 87 8.92 -1.28 19.96
C TYR A 87 8.30 -1.22 18.57
N CYS A 88 8.98 -0.67 17.57
CA CYS A 88 8.45 -0.53 16.20
C CYS A 88 9.57 -0.44 15.15
N ILE A 89 9.20 -0.60 13.88
CA ILE A 89 10.13 -0.53 12.74
C ILE A 89 10.50 0.94 12.44
N GLN A 90 9.54 1.87 12.58
CA GLN A 90 9.72 3.30 12.32
C GLN A 90 9.11 4.17 13.43
N PRO A 91 9.76 5.28 13.86
CA PRO A 91 9.15 6.22 14.80
C PRO A 91 8.16 7.16 14.07
N PRO A 92 7.13 7.64 14.77
CA PRO A 92 6.78 7.31 16.15
C PRO A 92 6.18 5.90 16.27
N CYS A 93 6.44 5.21 17.39
CA CYS A 93 5.76 3.95 17.65
C CYS A 93 4.30 4.18 18.05
N GLY A 94 3.47 3.15 17.92
CA GLY A 94 2.10 3.11 18.44
C GLY A 94 1.32 1.94 17.84
N GLN A 95 0.59 1.22 18.68
CA GLN A 95 -0.31 0.15 18.25
C GLN A 95 -1.60 0.20 19.07
N LEU A 96 -2.74 -0.08 18.46
CA LEU A 96 -4.00 -0.19 19.18
C LEU A 96 -3.94 -1.26 20.27
N ASN A 97 -4.68 -1.01 21.34
CA ASN A 97 -4.80 -1.91 22.47
C ASN A 97 -5.93 -2.92 22.23
N PRO A 98 -5.61 -4.20 21.94
CA PRO A 98 -6.63 -5.20 21.62
C PRO A 98 -7.46 -5.63 22.85
N LEU A 99 -6.99 -5.37 24.07
CA LEU A 99 -7.68 -5.71 25.31
C LEU A 99 -8.69 -4.65 25.76
N ASN A 100 -8.55 -3.41 25.27
CA ASN A 100 -9.46 -2.34 25.64
C ASN A 100 -10.71 -2.35 24.75
N ASN A 101 -11.88 -2.63 25.35
CA ASN A 101 -13.15 -2.64 24.62
C ASN A 101 -13.50 -1.30 23.97
N ASN A 102 -13.05 -0.18 24.55
CA ASN A 102 -13.28 1.16 23.99
C ASN A 102 -12.52 1.38 22.69
N THR A 103 -11.42 0.66 22.43
CA THR A 103 -10.73 0.66 21.13
C THR A 103 -11.68 0.28 20.00
N TYR A 104 -12.50 -0.77 20.20
CA TYR A 104 -13.45 -1.24 19.19
C TYR A 104 -14.68 -0.33 19.06
N PHE A 105 -15.10 0.32 20.15
CA PHE A 105 -16.12 1.38 20.07
C PHE A 105 -15.62 2.52 19.17
N VAL A 106 -14.40 2.99 19.43
CA VAL A 106 -13.76 4.05 18.64
C VAL A 106 -13.63 3.65 17.18
N LEU A 107 -13.13 2.44 16.88
CA LEU A 107 -13.04 1.92 15.51
C LEU A 107 -14.41 1.89 14.81
N GLY A 108 -15.46 1.44 15.50
CA GLY A 108 -16.82 1.42 14.94
C GLY A 108 -17.32 2.81 14.56
N GLU A 109 -17.07 3.83 15.39
CA GLU A 109 -17.44 5.21 15.08
C GLU A 109 -16.60 5.80 13.93
N LEU A 110 -15.30 5.48 13.86
CA LEU A 110 -14.47 5.87 12.73
C LEU A 110 -14.95 5.22 11.44
N PHE A 111 -15.21 3.91 11.42
CA PHE A 111 -15.72 3.23 10.23
C PHE A 111 -17.03 3.86 9.74
N LYS A 112 -17.92 4.31 10.64
CA LYS A 112 -19.11 5.08 10.23
C LYS A 112 -18.75 6.38 9.53
N ASP A 113 -17.81 7.16 10.06
CA ASP A 113 -17.37 8.41 9.42
C ASP A 113 -16.72 8.15 8.05
N PHE A 114 -15.95 7.07 7.88
CA PHE A 114 -15.43 6.68 6.57
C PHE A 114 -16.56 6.27 5.61
N LEU A 115 -17.49 5.40 6.04
CA LEU A 115 -18.59 4.90 5.21
C LEU A 115 -19.70 5.95 4.95
N ASP A 116 -19.64 7.11 5.59
CA ASP A 116 -20.47 8.28 5.25
C ASP A 116 -20.00 8.96 3.96
N VAL A 117 -18.73 8.82 3.57
CA VAL A 117 -18.14 9.48 2.39
C VAL A 117 -17.59 8.53 1.33
N PHE A 118 -17.07 7.36 1.71
CA PHE A 118 -16.52 6.35 0.80
C PHE A 118 -17.56 5.29 0.39
N ASP A 119 -17.29 4.65 -0.75
CA ASP A 119 -18.05 3.47 -1.19
C ASP A 119 -17.97 2.33 -0.16
N ARG A 120 -19.05 1.53 -0.10
CA ARG A 120 -19.29 0.54 0.97
C ARG A 120 -19.05 -0.91 0.56
N ASP A 121 -18.27 -1.14 -0.49
CA ASP A 121 -18.03 -2.46 -1.07
C ASP A 121 -16.65 -3.04 -0.70
N VAL A 122 -15.63 -2.19 -0.51
CA VAL A 122 -14.26 -2.58 -0.17
C VAL A 122 -13.64 -1.58 0.81
N PHE A 123 -12.94 -2.07 1.82
CA PHE A 123 -12.23 -1.23 2.79
C PHE A 123 -10.87 -1.85 3.13
N HIS A 124 -9.78 -1.07 3.09
CA HIS A 124 -8.47 -1.57 3.48
C HIS A 124 -8.27 -1.38 4.99
N MET A 125 -8.04 -2.48 5.70
CA MET A 125 -7.88 -2.49 7.16
C MET A 125 -6.40 -2.51 7.60
N GLY A 126 -5.48 -2.45 6.63
CA GLY A 126 -4.04 -2.47 6.85
C GLY A 126 -3.57 -3.82 7.38
N GLY A 127 -3.07 -3.87 8.61
CA GLY A 127 -2.73 -5.12 9.27
C GLY A 127 -1.31 -5.61 8.95
N ASP A 128 -0.39 -4.69 8.82
CA ASP A 128 1.05 -4.91 8.68
C ASP A 128 1.84 -4.56 9.94
N GLU A 129 3.09 -5.03 9.97
CA GLU A 129 4.15 -4.61 10.89
C GLU A 129 3.83 -4.60 12.40
N ILE A 130 2.94 -5.49 12.88
CA ILE A 130 2.71 -5.65 14.32
C ILE A 130 3.99 -6.07 15.05
N SER A 131 4.32 -5.32 16.08
CA SER A 131 5.38 -5.56 17.03
C SER A 131 4.84 -6.20 18.30
N GLU A 132 5.14 -7.49 18.46
CA GLU A 132 4.91 -8.21 19.71
C GLU A 132 5.61 -7.54 20.90
N ARG A 133 6.78 -6.94 20.67
CA ARG A 133 7.55 -6.25 21.73
C ARG A 133 6.81 -5.04 22.28
N CYS A 134 6.06 -4.33 21.44
CA CYS A 134 5.20 -3.25 21.91
C CYS A 134 4.13 -3.80 22.86
N TRP A 135 3.35 -4.77 22.41
CA TRP A 135 2.30 -5.38 23.24
C TRP A 135 2.84 -6.03 24.52
N LEU A 136 3.95 -6.76 24.46
CA LEU A 136 4.60 -7.37 25.62
C LEU A 136 5.17 -6.34 26.62
N SER A 137 5.34 -5.08 26.22
CA SER A 137 5.75 -4.01 27.14
C SER A 137 4.59 -3.42 27.94
N TYR A 138 3.34 -3.75 27.59
CA TYR A 138 2.15 -3.27 28.28
C TYR A 138 1.69 -4.29 29.33
N PRO A 139 1.74 -3.97 30.65
CA PRO A 139 1.52 -4.96 31.71
C PRO A 139 0.20 -5.74 31.63
N PRO A 140 -0.95 -5.13 31.27
CA PRO A 140 -2.20 -5.89 31.12
C PRO A 140 -2.15 -6.99 30.05
N ILE A 141 -1.32 -6.87 29.01
CA ILE A 141 -1.13 -7.95 28.03
C ILE A 141 -0.34 -9.11 28.64
N LEU A 142 0.65 -8.84 29.50
CA LEU A 142 1.37 -9.89 30.23
C LEU A 142 0.44 -10.63 31.21
N GLU A 143 -0.45 -9.92 31.90
CA GLU A 143 -1.46 -10.52 32.77
C GLU A 143 -2.46 -11.37 31.98
N TRP A 144 -2.94 -10.86 30.85
CA TRP A 144 -3.82 -11.61 29.95
C TRP A 144 -3.13 -12.88 29.42
N LEU A 145 -1.85 -12.82 29.04
CA LEU A 145 -1.08 -13.99 28.63
C LEU A 145 -0.92 -15.02 29.76
N ALA A 146 -0.70 -14.58 31.00
CA ALA A 146 -0.58 -15.47 32.15
C ALA A 146 -1.88 -16.24 32.42
N ILE A 147 -3.04 -15.63 32.17
CA ILE A 147 -4.37 -16.25 32.34
C ILE A 147 -4.71 -17.18 31.17
N ASN A 148 -4.45 -16.77 29.93
CA ASN A 148 -4.91 -17.49 28.73
C ASN A 148 -3.91 -18.54 28.21
N GLY A 149 -2.74 -18.67 28.86
CA GLY A 149 -1.72 -19.66 28.53
C GLY A 149 -0.70 -19.12 27.53
N PRO A 150 0.54 -18.80 27.96
CA PRO A 150 1.56 -18.26 27.09
C PRO A 150 2.14 -19.37 26.22
N ASN A 151 1.73 -19.45 24.97
CA ASN A 151 2.44 -20.20 23.94
C ASN A 151 2.83 -19.23 22.81
N ASN A 152 3.67 -19.69 21.87
CA ASN A 152 4.19 -18.85 20.80
C ASN A 152 3.10 -18.24 19.90
N ASN A 153 1.89 -18.81 19.88
CA ASN A 153 0.79 -18.34 19.05
C ASN A 153 -0.22 -17.47 19.82
N THR A 154 -0.16 -17.38 21.16
CA THR A 154 -1.20 -16.68 21.94
C THR A 154 -1.29 -15.19 21.58
N LEU A 155 -0.17 -14.51 21.30
CA LEU A 155 -0.18 -13.12 20.83
C LEU A 155 -0.69 -12.97 19.39
N MET A 156 -0.42 -13.96 18.52
CA MET A 156 -0.95 -13.99 17.17
C MET A 156 -2.46 -14.26 17.15
N ASP A 157 -2.94 -15.09 18.08
CA ASP A 157 -4.37 -15.32 18.30
C ASP A 157 -5.04 -14.05 18.84
N LEU A 158 -4.38 -13.31 19.74
CA LEU A 158 -4.86 -11.98 20.17
C LEU A 158 -4.98 -10.99 19.00
N TRP A 159 -4.04 -11.00 18.06
CA TRP A 159 -4.16 -10.20 16.84
C TRP A 159 -5.34 -10.67 15.97
N GLY A 160 -5.49 -11.98 15.77
CA GLY A 160 -6.63 -12.56 15.05
C GLY A 160 -7.98 -12.18 15.66
N GLU A 161 -8.11 -12.26 16.98
CA GLU A 161 -9.30 -11.84 17.74
C GLU A 161 -9.56 -10.34 17.58
N TYR A 162 -8.51 -9.51 17.62
CA TYR A 162 -8.64 -8.09 17.32
C TYR A 162 -9.21 -7.88 15.90
N GLN A 163 -8.67 -8.59 14.91
CA GLN A 163 -9.06 -8.45 13.51
C GLN A 163 -10.51 -8.88 13.29
N ASP A 164 -10.96 -9.98 13.89
CA ASP A 164 -12.35 -10.44 13.86
C ASP A 164 -13.30 -9.39 14.45
N ARG A 165 -12.94 -8.82 15.60
CA ARG A 165 -13.75 -7.79 16.28
C ARG A 165 -13.76 -6.48 15.50
N ALA A 166 -12.63 -6.07 14.92
CA ALA A 166 -12.55 -4.90 14.06
C ALA A 166 -13.39 -5.07 12.79
N LEU A 167 -13.33 -6.25 12.14
CA LEU A 167 -14.17 -6.55 10.98
C LEU A 167 -15.66 -6.57 11.36
N ALA A 168 -16.01 -7.11 12.54
CA ALA A 168 -17.38 -7.04 13.04
C ALA A 168 -17.84 -5.58 13.19
N LYS A 169 -16.99 -4.68 13.70
CA LYS A 169 -17.30 -3.24 13.77
C LYS A 169 -17.44 -2.57 12.42
N LEU A 170 -16.63 -2.95 11.44
CA LEU A 170 -16.78 -2.46 10.07
C LEU A 170 -18.11 -2.93 9.45
N LYS A 171 -18.48 -4.21 9.63
CA LYS A 171 -19.77 -4.76 9.18
C LYS A 171 -20.95 -4.09 9.90
N GLU A 172 -20.86 -3.87 11.21
CA GLU A 172 -21.86 -3.11 11.99
C GLU A 172 -22.02 -1.68 11.47
N ALA A 173 -20.91 -0.99 11.18
CA ALA A 173 -20.93 0.36 10.60
C ALA A 173 -21.56 0.38 9.20
N ASN A 174 -21.48 -0.73 8.47
CA ASN A 174 -22.16 -0.94 7.20
C ASN A 174 -23.58 -1.51 7.33
N ASN A 175 -24.24 -1.35 8.49
CA ASN A 175 -25.59 -1.86 8.77
C ASN A 175 -25.74 -3.38 8.60
N GLY A 176 -24.66 -4.14 8.77
CA GLY A 176 -24.62 -5.59 8.57
C GLY A 176 -24.46 -6.03 7.11
N GLU A 177 -24.42 -5.10 6.16
CA GLU A 177 -24.20 -5.42 4.76
C GLU A 177 -22.75 -5.86 4.49
N PRO A 178 -22.51 -6.79 3.54
CA PRO A 178 -21.18 -7.24 3.20
C PRO A 178 -20.29 -6.08 2.74
N ILE A 179 -19.06 -6.05 3.26
CA ILE A 179 -17.98 -5.18 2.82
C ILE A 179 -16.71 -6.01 2.83
N THR A 180 -15.94 -5.96 1.73
CA THR A 180 -14.75 -6.80 1.56
C THR A 180 -13.53 -6.13 2.21
N PRO A 181 -12.98 -6.68 3.31
CA PRO A 181 -11.74 -6.19 3.88
C PRO A 181 -10.53 -6.55 3.00
N ILE A 182 -9.60 -5.60 2.88
CA ILE A 182 -8.24 -5.86 2.38
C ILE A 182 -7.27 -5.79 3.56
N VAL A 183 -6.34 -6.73 3.65
CA VAL A 183 -5.23 -6.70 4.62
C VAL A 183 -3.89 -6.94 3.92
N TRP A 184 -2.83 -6.31 4.41
CA TRP A 184 -1.47 -6.53 3.92
C TRP A 184 -0.97 -7.93 4.27
N THR A 185 -0.04 -8.45 3.47
CA THR A 185 0.77 -9.59 3.88
C THR A 185 1.56 -9.25 5.13
N SER A 186 1.44 -10.07 6.17
CA SER A 186 2.10 -9.88 7.45
C SER A 186 2.24 -11.21 8.19
N ALA A 187 2.75 -11.18 9.42
CA ALA A 187 2.80 -12.38 10.26
C ALA A 187 1.40 -12.94 10.56
N MET A 188 0.33 -12.13 10.50
CA MET A 188 -1.05 -12.63 10.56
C MET A 188 -1.38 -13.49 9.35
N THR A 189 -1.02 -13.04 8.14
CA THR A 189 -1.20 -13.82 6.91
C THR A 189 -0.25 -15.02 6.80
N ASP A 190 0.65 -15.21 7.75
CA ASP A 190 1.50 -16.41 7.83
C ASP A 190 1.00 -17.36 8.93
N HIS A 191 1.00 -16.89 10.18
CA HIS A 191 0.79 -17.73 11.37
C HIS A 191 -0.64 -17.72 11.91
N ALA A 192 -1.45 -16.73 11.56
CA ALA A 192 -2.81 -16.53 12.06
C ALA A 192 -3.87 -16.51 10.94
N ARG A 193 -3.58 -17.12 9.78
CA ARG A 193 -4.52 -17.17 8.63
C ARG A 193 -5.88 -17.79 8.96
N LYS A 194 -5.99 -18.57 10.03
CA LYS A 194 -7.28 -19.13 10.51
C LYS A 194 -8.35 -18.06 10.78
N PHE A 195 -7.96 -16.81 11.04
CA PHE A 195 -8.87 -15.67 11.23
C PHE A 195 -9.21 -14.93 9.93
N LEU A 196 -8.56 -15.26 8.83
CA LEU A 196 -8.76 -14.63 7.53
C LEU A 196 -9.51 -15.60 6.62
N ASN A 197 -10.83 -15.49 6.54
CA ASN A 197 -11.60 -16.34 5.62
C ASN A 197 -11.26 -15.99 4.15
N PRO A 198 -10.75 -16.92 3.31
CA PRO A 198 -10.38 -16.64 1.92
C PRO A 198 -11.54 -16.15 1.04
N LYS A 199 -12.79 -16.41 1.46
CA LYS A 199 -13.99 -15.93 0.76
C LYS A 199 -14.37 -14.50 1.13
N GLU A 200 -13.85 -13.98 2.24
CA GLU A 200 -14.18 -12.64 2.76
C GLU A 200 -13.03 -11.64 2.56
N TYR A 201 -11.77 -12.07 2.69
CA TYR A 201 -10.62 -11.18 2.64
C TYR A 201 -9.94 -11.16 1.26
N ILE A 202 -9.46 -9.97 0.88
CA ILE A 202 -8.43 -9.78 -0.14
C ILE A 202 -7.08 -9.61 0.56
N ILE A 203 -6.04 -10.27 0.06
CA ILE A 203 -4.68 -10.12 0.58
C ILE A 203 -3.86 -9.19 -0.33
N HIS A 204 -3.34 -8.11 0.22
CA HIS A 204 -2.49 -7.15 -0.47
C HIS A 204 -1.01 -7.51 -0.24
N VAL A 205 -0.36 -8.03 -1.27
CA VAL A 205 0.98 -8.62 -1.18
C VAL A 205 2.05 -7.58 -1.41
N TRP A 206 2.84 -7.26 -0.39
CA TRP A 206 3.98 -6.34 -0.52
C TRP A 206 5.35 -7.01 -0.35
N SER A 207 5.38 -8.28 0.04
CA SER A 207 6.61 -9.06 0.12
C SER A 207 7.33 -9.17 -1.23
N SER A 208 8.59 -9.61 -1.24
CA SER A 208 9.33 -9.78 -2.49
C SER A 208 8.62 -10.77 -3.41
N SER A 209 8.78 -10.59 -4.73
CA SER A 209 8.23 -11.46 -5.78
C SER A 209 8.61 -12.95 -5.70
N ASN A 210 9.55 -13.33 -4.82
CA ASN A 210 9.95 -14.73 -4.58
C ASN A 210 9.57 -15.24 -3.19
N ASP A 211 8.81 -14.49 -2.40
CA ASP A 211 8.39 -14.92 -1.06
C ASP A 211 7.46 -16.14 -1.14
N SER A 212 7.79 -17.18 -0.35
CA SER A 212 7.02 -18.42 -0.30
C SER A 212 5.58 -18.21 0.19
N ILE A 213 5.30 -17.17 0.97
CA ILE A 213 3.94 -16.89 1.48
C ILE A 213 2.92 -16.70 0.34
N ILE A 214 3.38 -16.19 -0.81
CA ILE A 214 2.55 -15.99 -2.00
C ILE A 214 1.97 -17.34 -2.47
N LYS A 215 2.73 -18.44 -2.36
CA LYS A 215 2.27 -19.77 -2.75
C LYS A 215 1.12 -20.23 -1.88
N ASP A 216 1.24 -20.01 -0.57
CA ASP A 216 0.27 -20.49 0.39
C ASP A 216 -1.03 -19.70 0.29
N ILE A 217 -0.94 -18.36 0.20
CA ILE A 217 -2.08 -17.47 -0.06
C ILE A 217 -2.80 -17.88 -1.36
N LEU A 218 -2.06 -18.14 -2.44
CA LEU A 218 -2.67 -18.55 -3.70
C LEU A 218 -3.27 -19.96 -3.64
N ASN A 219 -2.65 -20.88 -2.90
CA ASN A 219 -3.16 -22.25 -2.72
C ASN A 219 -4.45 -22.30 -1.91
N GLU A 220 -4.60 -21.39 -0.95
CA GLU A 220 -5.79 -21.23 -0.11
C GLU A 220 -6.92 -20.42 -0.81
N GLU A 221 -6.75 -20.10 -2.10
CA GLU A 221 -7.74 -19.46 -2.96
C GLU A 221 -8.13 -18.01 -2.57
N TYR A 222 -7.29 -17.31 -1.79
CA TYR A 222 -7.49 -15.88 -1.53
C TYR A 222 -7.38 -15.05 -2.81
N LYS A 223 -8.23 -14.02 -2.90
CA LYS A 223 -8.03 -12.94 -3.87
C LYS A 223 -6.83 -12.09 -3.48
N VAL A 224 -6.03 -11.66 -4.47
CA VAL A 224 -4.79 -10.93 -4.21
C VAL A 224 -4.61 -9.68 -5.06
N ILE A 225 -3.99 -8.67 -4.47
CA ILE A 225 -3.44 -7.47 -5.14
C ILE A 225 -1.92 -7.50 -4.91
N PHE A 226 -1.12 -7.25 -5.95
CA PHE A 226 0.34 -7.27 -5.84
C PHE A 226 0.95 -5.87 -5.80
N SER A 227 1.82 -5.66 -4.82
CA SER A 227 2.62 -4.44 -4.58
C SER A 227 4.04 -4.81 -4.17
N ASN A 228 4.64 -5.82 -4.80
CA ASN A 228 5.92 -6.38 -4.36
C ASN A 228 7.02 -5.31 -4.23
N ASN A 229 7.63 -5.20 -3.05
CA ASN A 229 8.57 -4.11 -2.72
C ASN A 229 9.85 -4.08 -3.57
N ASP A 230 10.20 -5.21 -4.18
CA ASP A 230 11.37 -5.33 -5.04
C ASP A 230 11.17 -4.64 -6.39
N THR A 231 9.92 -4.37 -6.80
CA THR A 231 9.60 -3.77 -8.11
C THR A 231 8.61 -2.60 -8.07
N MET A 232 7.64 -2.57 -7.15
CA MET A 232 6.49 -1.64 -7.20
C MET A 232 6.51 -0.50 -6.15
N TYR A 233 7.50 -0.46 -5.26
CA TYR A 233 7.67 0.61 -4.27
C TYR A 233 8.37 1.83 -4.90
N LEU A 234 7.64 2.94 -5.03
CA LEU A 234 8.09 4.16 -5.71
C LEU A 234 8.89 5.11 -4.81
N ASP A 235 8.85 4.92 -3.50
CA ASP A 235 9.55 5.69 -2.46
C ASP A 235 11.02 5.24 -2.24
N HIS A 236 11.38 4.06 -2.73
CA HIS A 236 12.73 3.50 -2.64
C HIS A 236 13.77 4.32 -3.45
N GLY A 237 15.03 4.30 -3.01
CA GLY A 237 16.16 4.91 -3.75
C GLY A 237 16.54 6.34 -3.39
N PHE A 238 15.75 7.04 -2.56
CA PHE A 238 15.99 8.47 -2.24
C PHE A 238 16.79 8.68 -0.94
N GLY A 239 17.81 7.85 -0.66
CA GLY A 239 18.66 7.96 0.54
C GLY A 239 17.97 7.58 1.85
N ALA A 240 18.68 7.62 2.98
CA ALA A 240 18.11 7.31 4.30
C ALA A 240 17.41 8.55 4.88
N TRP A 241 16.20 8.41 5.42
CA TRP A 241 15.59 9.45 6.26
C TRP A 241 16.00 9.31 7.73
N ARG A 242 16.50 8.12 8.11
CA ARG A 242 17.07 7.80 9.43
C ARG A 242 18.48 7.24 9.27
N GLY A 243 19.44 7.82 9.99
CA GLY A 243 20.82 7.36 9.96
C GLY A 243 21.47 7.49 8.57
N THR A 244 22.50 6.68 8.30
CA THR A 244 23.34 6.82 7.10
C THR A 244 23.21 5.68 6.09
N GLN A 245 22.48 4.61 6.43
CA GLN A 245 22.36 3.43 5.58
C GLN A 245 20.98 3.36 4.94
N ASN A 246 20.92 3.36 3.61
CA ASN A 246 19.75 2.91 2.85
C ASN A 246 20.21 1.87 1.82
N LYS A 247 19.58 0.69 1.84
CA LYS A 247 19.86 -0.41 0.90
C LYS A 247 18.85 -0.49 -0.24
N ALA A 248 17.73 0.22 -0.13
CA ALA A 248 16.70 0.22 -1.16
C ALA A 248 17.13 1.07 -2.36
N THR A 249 17.15 0.46 -3.53
CA THR A 249 17.45 1.14 -4.80
C THR A 249 16.20 1.71 -5.45
N LEU A 250 16.37 2.79 -6.21
CA LEU A 250 15.30 3.37 -7.00
C LEU A 250 14.77 2.32 -7.98
N LYS A 251 13.44 2.14 -8.03
CA LYS A 251 12.79 1.32 -9.05
C LYS A 251 12.63 2.15 -10.31
N SER A 252 13.34 1.76 -11.37
CA SER A 252 13.22 2.39 -12.68
C SER A 252 11.88 2.03 -13.34
N TRP A 253 11.48 2.76 -14.38
CA TRP A 253 10.28 2.39 -15.14
C TRP A 253 10.45 1.02 -15.82
N GLN A 254 11.69 0.62 -16.16
CA GLN A 254 12.00 -0.69 -16.72
C GLN A 254 11.78 -1.81 -15.71
N ASP A 255 12.17 -1.61 -14.45
CA ASP A 255 11.94 -2.58 -13.38
C ASP A 255 10.45 -2.85 -13.20
N ILE A 256 9.66 -1.76 -13.10
CA ILE A 256 8.20 -1.79 -12.92
C ILE A 256 7.51 -2.40 -14.15
N TYR A 257 7.85 -1.94 -15.35
CA TYR A 257 7.28 -2.46 -16.58
C TYR A 257 7.66 -3.93 -16.79
N GLY A 258 8.86 -4.33 -16.35
CA GLY A 258 9.39 -5.69 -16.44
C GLY A 258 8.84 -6.66 -15.39
N THR A 259 7.99 -6.21 -14.47
CA THR A 259 7.36 -7.06 -13.45
C THR A 259 6.43 -8.09 -14.09
N ASP A 260 6.61 -9.36 -13.73
CA ASP A 260 5.69 -10.44 -14.08
C ASP A 260 4.93 -10.81 -12.81
N ILE A 261 3.73 -10.24 -12.62
CA ILE A 261 2.88 -10.51 -11.44
C ILE A 261 2.48 -11.99 -11.34
N LEU A 262 2.52 -12.74 -12.44
CA LEU A 262 2.29 -14.18 -12.46
C LEU A 262 3.59 -14.98 -12.41
N GLY A 263 4.75 -14.31 -12.38
CA GLY A 263 6.07 -14.94 -12.43
C GLY A 263 6.27 -15.93 -11.29
N PHE A 264 5.79 -15.59 -10.09
CA PHE A 264 5.81 -16.50 -8.95
C PHE A 264 4.95 -17.74 -9.19
N ALA A 265 3.70 -17.57 -9.63
CA ALA A 265 2.78 -18.67 -9.89
C ALA A 265 3.32 -19.60 -11.00
N LYS A 266 3.92 -19.03 -12.06
CA LYS A 266 4.58 -19.79 -13.14
C LYS A 266 5.75 -20.65 -12.66
N LYS A 267 6.47 -20.23 -11.62
CA LYS A 267 7.59 -20.99 -11.04
C LYS A 267 7.13 -22.09 -10.07
N SER A 268 5.97 -21.93 -9.44
CA SER A 268 5.56 -22.71 -8.27
C SER A 268 4.30 -23.55 -8.47
N MET A 269 3.57 -23.37 -9.58
CA MET A 269 2.26 -23.98 -9.84
C MET A 269 2.15 -24.53 -11.28
N SER A 270 1.25 -25.49 -11.50
CA SER A 270 0.97 -26.02 -12.83
C SER A 270 0.23 -25.01 -13.71
N PRO A 271 0.40 -25.06 -15.05
CA PRO A 271 -0.33 -24.18 -15.98
C PRO A 271 -1.85 -24.22 -15.81
N ASP A 272 -2.42 -25.40 -15.54
CA ASP A 272 -3.87 -25.56 -15.30
C ASP A 272 -4.33 -24.84 -14.03
N LYS A 273 -3.51 -24.88 -12.97
CA LYS A 273 -3.82 -24.16 -11.72
C LYS A 273 -3.79 -22.65 -11.94
N ILE A 274 -2.79 -22.15 -12.67
CA ILE A 274 -2.69 -20.73 -13.03
C ILE A 274 -3.90 -20.31 -13.86
N ARG A 275 -4.32 -21.13 -14.83
CA ARG A 275 -5.52 -20.86 -15.64
C ARG A 275 -6.79 -20.82 -14.79
N LYS A 276 -6.97 -21.76 -13.86
CA LYS A 276 -8.10 -21.77 -12.92
C LYS A 276 -8.11 -20.50 -12.06
N MET A 277 -6.97 -20.14 -11.48
CA MET A 277 -6.78 -18.93 -10.67
C MET A 277 -7.18 -17.66 -11.44
N LEU A 278 -6.73 -17.52 -12.69
CA LEU A 278 -7.08 -16.38 -13.55
C LEU A 278 -8.58 -16.36 -13.90
N ASN A 279 -9.16 -17.50 -14.26
CA ASN A 279 -10.59 -17.61 -14.58
C ASN A 279 -11.49 -17.29 -13.38
N ASN A 280 -11.04 -17.61 -12.16
CA ASN A 280 -11.77 -17.34 -10.94
C ASN A 280 -11.63 -15.89 -10.45
N GLY A 281 -10.86 -15.04 -11.15
CA GLY A 281 -10.60 -13.66 -10.72
C GLY A 281 -9.83 -13.60 -9.39
N GLN A 282 -8.97 -14.58 -9.13
CA GLN A 282 -8.18 -14.63 -7.90
C GLN A 282 -7.07 -13.57 -7.90
N ILE A 283 -6.49 -13.25 -9.06
CA ILE A 283 -5.53 -12.14 -9.21
C ILE A 283 -6.31 -10.89 -9.63
N LEU A 284 -6.45 -9.93 -8.73
CA LEU A 284 -7.21 -8.70 -8.97
C LEU A 284 -6.41 -7.63 -9.74
N GLY A 285 -5.08 -7.66 -9.61
CA GLY A 285 -4.19 -6.71 -10.26
C GLY A 285 -2.94 -6.42 -9.44
N GLY A 286 -2.47 -5.18 -9.52
CA GLY A 286 -1.38 -4.69 -8.68
C GLY A 286 -1.49 -3.19 -8.42
N GLU A 287 -0.70 -2.71 -7.48
CA GLU A 287 -0.66 -1.32 -7.07
C GLU A 287 0.81 -0.87 -6.93
N ALA A 288 1.12 0.32 -7.46
CA ALA A 288 2.40 0.95 -7.18
C ALA A 288 2.23 1.76 -5.90
N THR A 289 3.02 1.46 -4.88
CA THR A 289 2.94 2.11 -3.58
C THR A 289 3.91 3.29 -3.52
N LEU A 290 3.46 4.40 -2.97
CA LEU A 290 4.30 5.57 -2.69
C LEU A 290 4.16 5.93 -1.22
N TRP A 291 4.99 5.29 -0.39
CA TRP A 291 5.11 5.66 1.01
C TRP A 291 5.68 7.08 1.15
N SER A 292 5.26 7.76 2.22
CA SER A 292 5.36 9.22 2.32
C SER A 292 6.28 9.75 3.41
N GLU A 293 7.19 8.95 3.96
CA GLU A 293 8.18 9.42 4.94
C GLU A 293 9.10 10.51 4.36
N LYS A 294 9.30 10.51 3.04
CA LYS A 294 10.03 11.56 2.30
C LYS A 294 9.24 12.08 1.10
N THR A 295 7.92 12.03 1.15
CA THR A 295 7.06 12.47 0.05
C THR A 295 6.04 13.46 0.57
N ASP A 296 5.85 14.53 -0.18
CA ASP A 296 4.89 15.59 0.10
C ASP A 296 4.31 16.11 -1.22
N ILE A 297 3.52 17.18 -1.16
CA ILE A 297 2.94 17.82 -2.34
C ILE A 297 3.99 18.29 -3.37
N GLN A 298 5.23 18.54 -2.98
CA GLN A 298 6.28 19.01 -3.90
C GLN A 298 6.89 17.86 -4.69
N THR A 299 7.00 16.68 -4.07
CA THR A 299 7.76 15.54 -4.60
C THR A 299 6.88 14.37 -5.07
N MET A 300 5.59 14.36 -4.71
CA MET A 300 4.67 13.28 -5.06
C MET A 300 4.58 13.03 -6.56
N GLU A 301 4.34 14.08 -7.37
CA GLU A 301 4.12 13.92 -8.81
C GLU A 301 5.33 13.34 -9.55
N MET A 302 6.53 13.82 -9.24
CA MET A 302 7.77 13.32 -9.85
C MET A 302 8.08 11.88 -9.42
N LYS A 303 7.70 11.48 -8.21
CA LYS A 303 7.88 10.09 -7.77
C LYS A 303 6.86 9.16 -8.41
N LEU A 304 5.61 9.59 -8.57
CA LEU A 304 4.56 8.81 -9.24
C LEU A 304 4.83 8.67 -10.73
N TRP A 305 5.12 9.78 -11.41
CA TRP A 305 5.10 9.87 -12.86
C TRP A 305 6.48 10.10 -13.45
N PRO A 306 6.84 9.42 -14.56
CA PRO A 306 5.98 8.54 -15.38
C PRO A 306 6.03 7.05 -14.97
N ARG A 307 6.69 6.69 -13.87
CA ARG A 307 6.88 5.29 -13.43
C ARG A 307 5.57 4.53 -13.23
N GLY A 308 4.55 5.17 -12.65
CA GLY A 308 3.22 4.60 -12.49
C GLY A 308 2.54 4.24 -13.82
N SER A 309 2.84 4.96 -14.91
CA SER A 309 2.32 4.63 -16.24
C SER A 309 2.91 3.33 -16.80
N ALA A 310 4.14 2.99 -16.41
CA ALA A 310 4.73 1.71 -16.76
C ALA A 310 3.96 0.55 -16.10
N LEU A 311 3.54 0.69 -14.85
CA LEU A 311 2.67 -0.28 -14.20
C LEU A 311 1.28 -0.32 -14.85
N ALA A 312 0.72 0.85 -15.21
CA ALA A 312 -0.59 0.92 -15.84
C ALA A 312 -0.67 0.07 -17.12
N GLU A 313 0.31 0.17 -18.02
CA GLU A 313 0.33 -0.66 -19.22
C GLU A 313 0.57 -2.15 -18.93
N ARG A 314 1.42 -2.45 -17.94
CA ARG A 314 1.68 -3.80 -17.46
C ARG A 314 0.38 -4.46 -16.99
N LEU A 315 -0.44 -3.77 -16.22
CA LEU A 315 -1.72 -4.31 -15.72
C LEU A 315 -2.82 -4.29 -16.79
N TRP A 316 -2.81 -3.31 -17.70
CA TRP A 316 -3.84 -3.17 -18.74
C TRP A 316 -3.73 -4.21 -19.85
N SER A 317 -2.52 -4.41 -20.38
CA SER A 317 -2.30 -5.23 -21.59
C SER A 317 -1.35 -6.41 -21.39
N ASN A 318 -0.69 -6.48 -20.24
CA ASN A 318 0.27 -7.52 -19.86
C ASN A 318 1.23 -7.96 -20.99
N PRO A 319 2.00 -7.03 -21.59
CA PRO A 319 2.84 -7.32 -22.74
C PRO A 319 4.01 -8.23 -22.37
N GLU A 320 4.46 -9.08 -23.28
CA GLU A 320 5.65 -9.90 -23.03
C GLU A 320 6.86 -9.05 -22.59
N LYS A 321 7.63 -9.53 -21.60
CA LYS A 321 8.81 -8.81 -21.06
C LYS A 321 9.85 -8.49 -22.14
N SER A 322 9.95 -9.31 -23.19
CA SER A 322 10.79 -9.06 -24.37
C SER A 322 10.46 -7.73 -25.08
N ARG A 323 9.26 -7.18 -24.85
CA ARG A 323 8.77 -5.95 -25.48
C ARG A 323 9.02 -4.68 -24.67
N THR A 324 9.67 -4.75 -23.51
CA THR A 324 9.97 -3.55 -22.68
C THR A 324 10.63 -2.43 -23.47
N ARG A 325 11.58 -2.74 -24.37
CA ARG A 325 12.23 -1.73 -25.22
C ARG A 325 11.26 -0.96 -26.12
N PHE A 326 10.15 -1.58 -26.54
CA PHE A 326 9.15 -0.94 -27.39
C PHE A 326 8.17 -0.06 -26.60
N ALA A 327 8.21 -0.11 -25.28
CA ALA A 327 7.48 0.82 -24.42
C ALA A 327 8.16 2.18 -24.31
N TYR A 328 9.49 2.21 -24.44
CA TYR A 328 10.27 3.41 -24.22
C TYR A 328 9.80 4.61 -25.06
N PRO A 329 9.68 4.54 -26.41
CA PRO A 329 9.17 5.65 -27.21
C PRO A 329 7.79 6.17 -26.81
N ARG A 330 6.90 5.26 -26.38
CA ARG A 330 5.53 5.59 -26.00
C ARG A 330 5.48 6.23 -24.63
N LEU A 331 6.27 5.75 -23.68
CA LEU A 331 6.36 6.28 -22.34
C LEU A 331 6.91 7.72 -22.35
N ILE A 332 7.89 8.02 -23.20
CA ILE A 332 8.45 9.37 -23.34
C ILE A 332 7.39 10.34 -23.85
N ASN A 333 6.70 10.00 -24.95
CA ASN A 333 5.62 10.82 -25.47
C ASN A 333 4.48 10.98 -24.45
N HIS A 334 4.19 9.94 -23.67
CA HIS A 334 3.21 10.02 -22.59
C HIS A 334 3.65 10.95 -21.45
N ARG A 335 4.94 10.93 -21.09
CA ARG A 335 5.53 11.85 -20.12
C ARG A 335 5.41 13.30 -20.59
N GLU A 336 5.73 13.61 -21.85
CA GLU A 336 5.57 14.96 -22.39
C GLU A 336 4.10 15.41 -22.37
N ARG A 337 3.17 14.49 -22.70
CA ARG A 337 1.73 14.74 -22.58
C ARG A 337 1.32 15.05 -21.13
N MET A 338 1.94 14.44 -20.12
CA MET A 338 1.68 14.77 -18.72
C MET A 338 2.16 16.17 -18.36
N VAL A 339 3.39 16.52 -18.77
CA VAL A 339 3.97 17.85 -18.53
C VAL A 339 3.13 18.94 -19.18
N GLN A 340 2.67 18.74 -20.43
CA GLN A 340 1.76 19.66 -21.12
C GLN A 340 0.41 19.85 -20.39
N ARG A 341 0.01 18.88 -19.56
CA ARG A 341 -1.20 18.94 -18.74
C ARG A 341 -0.96 19.50 -17.33
N GLY A 342 0.26 19.95 -17.04
CA GLY A 342 0.63 20.54 -15.76
C GLY A 342 1.10 19.56 -14.69
N ILE A 343 1.28 18.27 -15.02
CA ILE A 343 1.81 17.26 -14.09
C ILE A 343 3.33 17.35 -14.07
N ARG A 344 3.94 17.49 -12.88
CA ARG A 344 5.41 17.50 -12.72
C ARG A 344 6.01 16.08 -12.81
N ALA A 345 5.94 15.47 -13.98
CA ALA A 345 6.52 14.15 -14.23
C ALA A 345 8.05 14.19 -14.39
N ASP A 346 8.73 13.22 -13.80
CA ASP A 346 10.19 13.09 -13.86
C ASP A 346 10.71 12.92 -15.30
N THR A 347 11.95 13.32 -15.52
CA THR A 347 12.64 13.18 -16.81
C THR A 347 13.20 11.77 -16.98
N LEU A 348 12.99 11.16 -18.15
CA LEU A 348 13.48 9.80 -18.45
C LEU A 348 14.79 9.78 -19.25
N LEU A 349 15.13 10.88 -19.92
CA LEU A 349 16.29 11.01 -20.82
C LEU A 349 16.66 12.48 -20.98
N PRO A 350 17.89 12.76 -21.47
CA PRO A 350 18.23 14.07 -22.02
C PRO A 350 17.27 14.45 -23.15
N GLU A 351 16.85 15.71 -23.21
CA GLU A 351 15.93 16.22 -24.24
C GLU A 351 16.43 16.01 -25.68
N SER A 352 17.75 16.03 -25.89
CA SER A 352 18.36 15.72 -27.20
C SER A 352 18.00 14.33 -27.73
N CYS A 353 17.87 13.34 -26.84
CA CYS A 353 17.46 11.98 -27.17
C CYS A 353 15.99 11.90 -27.61
N TYR A 354 15.14 12.85 -27.19
CA TYR A 354 13.74 12.92 -27.60
C TYR A 354 13.61 13.46 -29.03
N HIS A 355 14.41 14.47 -29.37
CA HIS A 355 14.36 15.10 -30.69
C HIS A 355 15.09 14.32 -31.78
N THR A 356 16.01 13.42 -31.42
CA THR A 356 16.85 12.69 -32.38
C THR A 356 16.64 11.19 -32.25
N TRP A 357 15.70 10.65 -33.03
CA TRP A 357 15.40 9.22 -33.03
C TRP A 357 16.65 8.37 -33.34
N GLY A 358 16.88 7.33 -32.54
CA GLY A 358 18.01 6.40 -32.72
C GLY A 358 19.36 6.92 -32.22
N PHE A 359 19.47 8.18 -31.80
CA PHE A 359 20.73 8.77 -31.31
C PHE A 359 21.17 8.17 -29.96
N CYS A 360 20.21 7.85 -29.09
CA CYS A 360 20.45 7.31 -27.76
C CYS A 360 20.08 5.83 -27.63
N ASP A 361 19.88 5.14 -28.77
CA ASP A 361 19.65 3.70 -28.75
C ASP A 361 20.97 2.99 -28.42
N ASP A 362 20.92 2.03 -27.49
CA ASP A 362 22.08 1.22 -27.12
C ASP A 362 22.45 0.28 -28.29
N PRO A 363 23.65 0.41 -28.89
CA PRO A 363 24.10 -0.43 -30.00
C PRO A 363 24.11 -1.92 -29.69
N GLU A 364 24.27 -2.32 -28.42
CA GLU A 364 24.26 -3.72 -28.00
C GLU A 364 22.85 -4.32 -27.99
N THR A 365 21.82 -3.48 -27.91
CA THR A 365 20.41 -3.90 -27.93
C THR A 365 19.81 -3.97 -29.34
N ILE A 366 20.47 -3.34 -30.32
CA ILE A 366 20.15 -3.41 -31.75
C ILE A 366 20.93 -4.58 -32.33
N SER A 367 20.33 -5.78 -32.35
CA SER A 367 20.90 -6.89 -33.13
C SER A 367 21.11 -6.43 -34.58
N PRO A 368 22.28 -6.66 -35.20
CA PRO A 368 22.59 -6.20 -36.56
C PRO A 368 21.76 -6.88 -37.67
N LYS A 369 20.76 -7.70 -37.32
CA LYS A 369 19.92 -8.42 -38.28
C LYS A 369 18.60 -7.71 -38.54
N LYS A 370 18.69 -6.54 -39.18
CA LYS A 370 17.74 -5.94 -40.14
C LYS A 370 17.99 -4.44 -40.19
N THR A 371 19.06 -4.06 -40.90
CA THR A 371 19.22 -2.70 -41.39
C THR A 371 18.04 -2.37 -42.30
N CYS A 372 17.07 -1.60 -41.79
CA CYS A 372 16.29 -0.74 -42.68
C CYS A 372 17.26 0.32 -43.20
N LYS A 373 17.53 0.31 -44.50
CA LYS A 373 18.28 1.38 -45.16
C LYS A 373 17.52 2.68 -44.95
N THR A 374 18.05 3.58 -44.13
CA THR A 374 17.62 4.98 -44.07
C THR A 374 18.02 5.67 -45.38
N PRO A 375 17.12 6.48 -45.99
CA PRO A 375 17.51 7.32 -47.11
C PRO A 375 18.39 8.47 -46.59
N HIS A 376 19.48 8.76 -47.32
CA HIS A 376 20.32 9.92 -47.07
C HIS A 376 19.49 11.21 -47.12
N ILE A 377 19.39 11.91 -46.00
CA ILE A 377 19.00 13.32 -45.97
C ILE A 377 20.31 14.11 -45.97
N GLY A 378 20.66 14.66 -47.13
CA GLY A 378 21.75 15.61 -47.27
C GLY A 378 21.35 16.93 -46.63
N PHE A 379 22.17 17.42 -45.70
CA PHE A 379 22.12 18.81 -45.27
C PHE A 379 22.65 19.67 -46.42
N VAL A 380 21.82 20.58 -46.92
CA VAL A 380 22.25 21.68 -47.80
C VAL A 380 22.75 22.79 -46.89
N HIS A 381 23.98 23.21 -47.12
CA HIS A 381 24.70 24.27 -46.40
C HIS A 381 24.05 25.64 -46.51
#